data_AF-A0AAD0YV57-F1
#
_entry.id   AF-A0AAD0YV57-F1
#
_cell.length_a   1.000
_cell.length_b   1.000
_cell.length_c   1.000
_cell.angle_alpha   90.00
_cell.angle_beta   90.00
_cell.angle_gamma   90.00
#
_symmetry.space_group_name_H-M   'P 1'
#
loop_
_entity.id
_entity.type
_entity.pdbx_description
1 polymer ?
#
loop_
_entity_poly.entity_id
_entity_poly.type
_entity_poly.pdbx_seq_one_letter_code
_entity_poly.pdbx_strand_id
1 'polypeptide(L)'
;MRSQLHQLELVYFPISNQEAEYVKDNPEVQELISQSNLYFIGQKPETYFEFASAEEIESAFHNERKLTFNVICGNKKSQCVLDMNMLCDYYKVPVDEIDIEIGRKVITIIRMDRDKPEVFEWFFTEKLIFERSREKKTFILELDDFLDFFTYNLHYVGISKNQTSFERLIVKPHDTRLRILTNEHPLNFGSRVTDEIILFFFRVKSQEIKQYLSEEDWNELGENELEDPKRIIADAEKAFVSVINTSYNRVKFNGYPVSMDGLSGSKVNRLSYAIDENITFITDSVSLVNKRNSLFQMEAYSDFISIDFDDNTVKLHKAE
;
A
#
# COMPACT_ATOMS: atom_id res chain seq x y z
N MET A 1 -1.76 24.55 -22.48
CA MET A 1 -2.40 23.83 -21.35
C MET A 1 -1.43 22.82 -20.81
N ARG A 2 -1.29 22.75 -19.49
CA ARG A 2 -0.37 21.85 -18.79
C ARG A 2 -1.09 21.06 -17.73
N SER A 3 -1.03 19.75 -17.84
CA SER A 3 -1.70 18.83 -16.93
C SER A 3 -0.72 17.83 -16.33
N GLN A 4 -0.88 17.49 -15.05
CA GLN A 4 -0.10 16.44 -14.41
C GLN A 4 -0.99 15.29 -13.94
N LEU A 5 -0.51 14.06 -14.13
CA LEU A 5 -1.17 12.84 -13.65
C LEU A 5 -0.25 12.21 -12.61
N HIS A 6 -0.77 12.02 -11.40
CA HIS A 6 -0.02 11.47 -10.28
C HIS A 6 -0.65 10.17 -9.78
N GLN A 7 0.17 9.15 -9.64
CA GLN A 7 -0.21 7.84 -9.13
C GLN A 7 0.55 7.55 -7.85
N LEU A 8 -0.18 7.26 -6.78
CA LEU A 8 0.36 6.83 -5.50
C LEU A 8 0.57 5.32 -5.57
N GLU A 9 1.82 4.88 -5.45
CA GLU A 9 2.18 3.46 -5.45
C GLU A 9 2.84 3.11 -4.11
N LEU A 10 2.49 1.96 -3.56
CA LEU A 10 3.12 1.42 -2.37
C LEU A 10 4.57 1.03 -2.65
N VAL A 11 5.49 1.60 -1.86
CA VAL A 11 6.92 1.24 -1.87
C VAL A 11 7.18 -0.07 -1.13
N TYR A 12 6.28 -0.42 -0.20
CA TYR A 12 6.30 -1.64 0.59
C TYR A 12 4.85 -2.11 0.79
N PHE A 13 4.64 -3.40 0.98
CA PHE A 13 3.28 -3.92 1.23
C PHE A 13 2.70 -3.30 2.52
N PRO A 14 1.36 -3.22 2.66
CA PRO A 14 0.76 -2.69 3.88
C PRO A 14 1.22 -3.52 5.09
N ILE A 15 1.66 -2.89 6.17
CA ILE A 15 2.11 -3.61 7.36
C ILE A 15 1.28 -3.22 8.57
N SER A 16 0.93 -4.19 9.39
CA SER A 16 0.36 -3.89 10.70
C SER A 16 1.35 -3.14 11.57
N ASN A 17 0.82 -2.44 12.56
CA ASN A 17 1.63 -1.74 13.55
C ASN A 17 2.57 -2.68 14.30
N GLN A 18 2.15 -3.93 14.52
CA GLN A 18 2.97 -4.98 15.13
C GLN A 18 4.06 -5.49 14.16
N GLU A 19 3.74 -5.73 12.90
CA GLU A 19 4.73 -6.18 11.90
C GLU A 19 5.80 -5.12 11.67
N ALA A 20 5.43 -3.83 11.71
CA ALA A 20 6.38 -2.73 11.63
C ALA A 20 7.44 -2.78 12.74
N GLU A 21 7.11 -3.27 13.93
CA GLU A 21 8.08 -3.47 15.01
C GLU A 21 9.06 -4.60 14.70
N TYR A 22 8.60 -5.69 14.06
CA TYR A 22 9.44 -6.84 13.70
C TYR A 22 10.45 -6.51 12.61
N VAL A 23 10.09 -5.65 11.67
CA VAL A 23 10.92 -5.33 10.50
C VAL A 23 11.70 -4.02 10.62
N LYS A 24 11.55 -3.29 11.73
CA LYS A 24 12.16 -1.96 11.90
C LYS A 24 13.69 -1.97 11.77
N ASP A 25 14.35 -3.06 12.18
CA ASP A 25 15.81 -3.18 12.19
C ASP A 25 16.34 -3.87 10.93
N ASN A 26 15.48 -4.22 9.96
CA ASN A 26 15.88 -4.84 8.70
C ASN A 26 16.35 -3.76 7.69
N PRO A 27 17.62 -3.75 7.25
CA PRO A 27 18.15 -2.71 6.36
C PRO A 27 17.42 -2.60 5.00
N GLU A 28 17.01 -3.71 4.41
CA GLU A 28 16.30 -3.71 3.11
C GLU A 28 14.92 -3.07 3.25
N VAL A 29 14.23 -3.35 4.36
CA VAL A 29 12.93 -2.74 4.67
C VAL A 29 13.08 -1.24 4.93
N GLN A 30 14.13 -0.83 5.66
CA GLN A 30 14.44 0.57 5.88
C GLN A 30 14.68 1.30 4.56
N GLU A 31 15.46 0.71 3.65
CA GLU A 31 15.77 1.29 2.34
C GLU A 31 14.50 1.48 1.50
N LEU A 32 13.64 0.46 1.43
CA LEU A 32 12.39 0.51 0.65
C LEU A 32 11.42 1.57 1.21
N ILE A 33 11.12 1.54 2.51
CA ILE A 33 10.14 2.46 3.12
C ILE A 33 10.67 3.91 3.09
N SER A 34 11.99 4.10 3.13
CA SER A 34 12.62 5.42 3.06
C SER A 34 12.39 6.15 1.73
N GLN A 35 11.95 5.45 0.68
CA GLN A 35 11.56 6.04 -0.60
C GLN A 35 10.18 6.72 -0.56
N SER A 36 9.46 6.66 0.56
CA SER A 36 8.15 7.29 0.74
C SER A 36 8.23 8.55 1.58
N ASN A 37 7.41 9.53 1.21
CA ASN A 37 7.17 10.75 1.98
C ASN A 37 5.67 11.01 2.21
N LEU A 38 4.79 10.15 1.69
CA LEU A 38 3.36 10.17 1.92
C LEU A 38 2.97 8.83 2.55
N TYR A 39 2.15 8.86 3.59
CA TYR A 39 1.75 7.67 4.31
C TYR A 39 0.32 7.78 4.81
N PHE A 40 -0.36 6.64 4.83
CA PHE A 40 -1.73 6.53 5.32
C PHE A 40 -1.74 5.59 6.52
N ILE A 41 -2.67 5.79 7.45
CA ILE A 41 -2.93 4.89 8.58
C ILE A 41 -4.38 4.48 8.49
N GLY A 42 -4.62 3.19 8.31
CA GLY A 42 -5.96 2.61 8.28
C GLY A 42 -6.11 1.50 9.32
N GLN A 43 -7.30 0.94 9.38
CA GLN A 43 -7.63 -0.19 10.23
C GLN A 43 -8.47 -1.20 9.47
N LYS A 44 -8.17 -2.48 9.64
CA LYS A 44 -9.03 -3.59 9.20
C LYS A 44 -9.00 -4.71 10.23
N PRO A 45 -9.97 -5.64 10.21
CA PRO A 45 -9.92 -6.83 11.04
C PRO A 45 -8.58 -7.54 10.91
N GLU A 46 -8.05 -8.06 12.02
CA GLU A 46 -6.77 -8.77 12.02
C GLU A 46 -6.84 -9.92 11.00
N THR A 47 -5.83 -9.97 10.13
CA THR A 47 -5.69 -11.03 9.14
C THR A 47 -4.73 -12.10 9.65
N TYR A 48 -5.09 -13.37 9.54
CA TYR A 48 -4.27 -14.49 10.00
C TYR A 48 -4.45 -15.74 9.14
N PHE A 49 -3.45 -16.63 9.23
CA PHE A 49 -3.48 -17.94 8.60
C PHE A 49 -4.14 -18.97 9.53
N GLU A 50 -5.01 -19.79 8.96
CA GLU A 50 -5.60 -20.97 9.58
C GLU A 50 -5.15 -22.21 8.81
N PHE A 51 -4.32 -23.04 9.46
CA PHE A 51 -3.80 -24.28 8.89
C PHE A 51 -4.60 -25.49 9.36
N ALA A 52 -4.50 -26.57 8.59
CA ALA A 52 -4.96 -27.90 8.99
C ALA A 52 -4.11 -28.46 10.16
N SER A 53 -4.40 -29.68 10.61
CA SER A 53 -3.54 -30.36 11.59
C SER A 53 -2.13 -30.62 11.04
N ALA A 54 -1.14 -30.78 11.92
CA ALA A 54 0.24 -31.03 11.51
C ALA A 54 0.34 -32.28 10.63
N GLU A 55 -0.39 -33.35 10.97
CA GLU A 55 -0.42 -34.59 10.21
C GLU A 55 -0.99 -34.40 8.80
N GLU A 56 -2.04 -33.59 8.66
CA GLU A 56 -2.64 -33.27 7.34
C GLU A 56 -1.69 -32.45 6.47
N ILE A 57 -0.98 -31.49 7.07
CA ILE A 57 0.02 -30.66 6.37
C ILE A 57 1.19 -31.51 5.90
N GLU A 58 1.76 -32.35 6.76
CA GLU A 58 2.87 -33.24 6.42
C GLU A 58 2.48 -34.18 5.26
N SER A 59 1.28 -34.76 5.33
CA SER A 59 0.75 -35.63 4.28
C SER A 59 0.58 -34.88 2.94
N ALA A 60 -0.03 -33.69 2.96
CA ALA A 60 -0.23 -32.89 1.75
C ALA A 60 1.12 -32.45 1.12
N PHE A 61 2.06 -32.03 1.96
CA PHE A 61 3.39 -31.60 1.51
C PHE A 61 4.21 -32.77 0.95
N HIS A 62 4.11 -33.97 1.52
CA HIS A 62 4.80 -35.15 1.01
C HIS A 62 4.28 -35.59 -0.37
N ASN A 63 2.97 -35.52 -0.59
CA ASN A 63 2.34 -36.03 -1.81
C ASN A 63 2.31 -35.01 -2.96
N GLU A 64 2.00 -33.75 -2.65
CA GLU A 64 1.72 -32.73 -3.67
C GLU A 64 2.71 -31.58 -3.67
N ARG A 65 3.59 -31.48 -2.67
CA ARG A 65 4.50 -30.33 -2.47
C ARG A 65 3.74 -29.00 -2.45
N LYS A 66 2.57 -29.01 -1.80
CA LYS A 66 1.69 -27.84 -1.64
C LYS A 66 1.39 -27.60 -0.18
N LEU A 67 1.35 -26.33 0.21
CA LEU A 67 0.87 -25.90 1.51
C LEU A 67 -0.48 -25.20 1.35
N THR A 68 -1.54 -25.88 1.79
CA THR A 68 -2.92 -25.38 1.73
C THR A 68 -3.36 -24.86 3.08
N PHE A 69 -3.91 -23.66 3.11
CA PHE A 69 -4.40 -23.00 4.33
C PHE A 69 -5.49 -21.99 3.99
N ASN A 70 -6.16 -21.47 5.01
CA ASN A 70 -7.11 -20.38 4.85
C ASN A 70 -6.51 -19.06 5.33
N VAL A 71 -6.81 -17.99 4.61
CA VAL A 71 -6.60 -16.61 5.04
C VAL A 71 -7.91 -16.10 5.63
N ILE A 72 -7.88 -15.68 6.88
CA ILE A 72 -9.03 -15.18 7.62
C ILE A 72 -8.87 -13.69 7.87
N CYS A 73 -9.94 -12.91 7.66
CA CYS A 73 -10.00 -11.48 7.98
C CYS A 73 -11.42 -11.11 8.43
N GLY A 74 -11.64 -11.01 9.74
CA GLY A 74 -12.98 -10.83 10.30
C GLY A 74 -13.90 -12.00 9.92
N ASN A 75 -14.99 -11.70 9.22
CA ASN A 75 -15.94 -12.74 8.76
C ASN A 75 -15.54 -13.36 7.40
N LYS A 76 -14.44 -12.89 6.79
CA LYS A 76 -13.99 -13.36 5.48
C LYS A 76 -13.02 -14.52 5.66
N LYS A 77 -13.18 -15.55 4.84
CA LYS A 77 -12.35 -16.74 4.80
C LYS A 77 -12.16 -17.15 3.36
N SER A 78 -10.90 -17.26 2.95
CA SER A 78 -10.54 -17.70 1.61
C SER A 78 -9.40 -18.71 1.65
N GLN A 79 -9.43 -19.67 0.74
CA GLN A 79 -8.41 -20.68 0.62
C GLN A 79 -7.21 -20.13 -0.15
N CYS A 80 -6.02 -20.50 0.29
CA CYS A 80 -4.78 -20.19 -0.40
C CYS A 80 -3.90 -21.45 -0.46
N VAL A 81 -3.19 -21.58 -1.57
CA VAL A 81 -2.22 -22.65 -1.79
C VAL A 81 -0.88 -22.04 -2.17
N LEU A 82 0.16 -22.41 -1.44
CA LEU A 82 1.54 -22.16 -1.85
C LEU A 82 2.08 -23.40 -2.55
N ASP A 83 2.39 -23.27 -3.84
CA ASP A 83 3.01 -24.33 -4.64
C ASP A 83 4.53 -24.27 -4.47
N MET A 84 5.07 -25.27 -3.78
CA MET A 84 6.46 -25.24 -3.33
C MET A 84 7.42 -25.58 -4.45
N ASN A 85 6.98 -26.37 -5.45
CA ASN A 85 7.79 -26.61 -6.64
C ASN A 85 7.96 -25.30 -7.42
N MET A 86 6.87 -24.58 -7.68
CA MET A 86 6.94 -23.31 -8.41
C MET A 86 7.73 -22.25 -7.64
N LEU A 87 7.63 -22.22 -6.30
CA LEU A 87 8.41 -21.33 -5.45
C LEU A 87 9.90 -21.65 -5.52
N CYS A 88 10.25 -22.92 -5.33
CA CYS A 88 11.62 -23.42 -5.43
C CYS A 88 12.24 -23.15 -6.80
N ASP A 89 11.51 -23.36 -7.88
CA ASP A 89 11.93 -23.05 -9.25
C ASP A 89 12.20 -21.54 -9.43
N TYR A 90 11.33 -20.69 -8.88
CA TYR A 90 11.49 -19.23 -8.93
C TYR A 90 12.78 -18.77 -8.25
N TYR A 91 13.08 -19.32 -7.07
CA TYR A 91 14.27 -18.98 -6.29
C TYR A 91 15.52 -19.80 -6.64
N LYS A 92 15.38 -20.79 -7.53
CA LYS A 92 16.45 -21.74 -7.91
C LYS A 92 17.01 -22.50 -6.70
N VAL A 93 16.11 -23.02 -5.86
CA VAL A 93 16.42 -23.83 -4.67
C VAL A 93 15.76 -25.21 -4.84
N PRO A 94 16.46 -26.33 -4.63
CA PRO A 94 15.82 -27.65 -4.69
C PRO A 94 14.74 -27.82 -3.61
N VAL A 95 13.59 -28.38 -3.98
CA VAL A 95 12.44 -28.55 -3.05
C VAL A 95 12.70 -29.54 -1.92
N ASP A 96 13.61 -30.49 -2.11
CA ASP A 96 13.98 -31.44 -1.06
C ASP A 96 15.01 -30.85 -0.07
N GLU A 97 15.45 -29.61 -0.30
CA GLU A 97 16.42 -28.87 0.51
C GLU A 97 15.78 -27.68 1.24
N ILE A 98 14.45 -27.69 1.38
CA ILE A 98 13.74 -26.67 2.14
C ILE A 98 13.08 -27.23 3.40
N ASP A 99 12.95 -26.37 4.40
CA ASP A 99 12.09 -26.56 5.57
C ASP A 99 11.10 -25.39 5.67
N ILE A 100 9.99 -25.60 6.36
CA ILE A 100 8.91 -24.63 6.47
C ILE A 100 8.49 -24.48 7.93
N GLU A 101 8.60 -23.24 8.42
CA GLU A 101 8.02 -22.87 9.70
C GLU A 101 6.70 -22.13 9.45
N ILE A 102 5.62 -22.64 10.04
CA ILE A 102 4.29 -22.04 9.95
C ILE A 102 3.87 -21.44 11.29
N GLY A 103 3.25 -20.27 11.21
CA GLY A 103 2.67 -19.59 12.35
C GLY A 103 1.44 -18.81 11.92
N ARG A 104 0.60 -18.45 12.90
CA ARG A 104 -0.67 -17.74 12.66
C ARG A 104 -0.52 -16.45 11.82
N LYS A 105 0.64 -15.80 11.87
CA LYS A 105 0.92 -14.53 11.19
C LYS A 105 2.07 -14.60 10.18
N VAL A 106 2.83 -15.69 10.15
CA VAL A 106 4.03 -15.81 9.33
C VAL A 106 4.19 -17.23 8.80
N ILE A 107 4.61 -17.35 7.54
CA ILE A 107 5.16 -18.57 6.97
C ILE A 107 6.60 -18.26 6.60
N THR A 108 7.55 -19.05 7.06
CA THR A 108 8.98 -18.88 6.76
C THR A 108 9.47 -20.10 5.98
N ILE A 109 10.22 -19.86 4.91
CA ILE A 109 10.78 -20.91 4.07
C ILE A 109 12.30 -20.83 4.18
N ILE A 110 12.88 -21.94 4.64
CA ILE A 110 14.27 -22.04 5.03
C ILE A 110 14.97 -22.97 4.07
N ARG A 111 16.13 -22.54 3.57
CA ARG A 111 17.02 -23.35 2.75
C ARG A 111 18.02 -24.08 3.63
N MET A 112 18.16 -25.40 3.43
CA MET A 112 18.87 -26.33 4.32
C MET A 112 20.15 -26.93 3.71
N ASP A 113 20.46 -26.66 2.44
CA ASP A 113 21.63 -27.20 1.71
C ASP A 113 22.96 -26.48 1.98
N ARG A 114 22.93 -25.43 2.81
CA ARG A 114 24.12 -24.68 3.22
C ARG A 114 24.57 -25.12 4.62
N ASP A 115 25.83 -24.84 4.95
CA ASP A 115 26.39 -25.05 6.30
C ASP A 115 25.56 -24.36 7.41
N LYS A 116 24.76 -23.36 7.04
CA LYS A 116 23.82 -22.66 7.93
C LYS A 116 22.46 -22.54 7.25
N PRO A 117 21.36 -22.91 7.93
CA PRO A 117 20.01 -22.64 7.47
C PRO A 117 19.82 -21.15 7.17
N GLU A 118 19.18 -20.84 6.05
CA GLU A 118 18.96 -19.48 5.57
C GLU A 118 17.50 -19.26 5.17
N VAL A 119 16.86 -18.25 5.74
CA VAL A 119 15.52 -17.82 5.30
C VAL A 119 15.67 -17.11 3.95
N PHE A 120 15.12 -17.69 2.90
CA PHE A 120 15.15 -17.05 1.57
C PHE A 120 13.80 -16.47 1.16
N GLU A 121 12.70 -16.90 1.79
CA GLU A 121 11.40 -16.31 1.61
C GLU A 121 10.57 -16.42 2.89
N TRP A 122 9.69 -15.44 3.09
CA TRP A 122 8.74 -15.42 4.20
C TRP A 122 7.47 -14.66 3.80
N PHE A 123 6.35 -15.00 4.42
CA PHE A 123 5.06 -14.37 4.18
C PHE A 123 4.43 -13.95 5.49
N PHE A 124 4.37 -12.64 5.76
CA PHE A 124 3.29 -12.13 6.60
C PHE A 124 1.98 -12.20 5.84
N THR A 125 0.86 -12.18 6.57
CA THR A 125 -0.47 -12.24 5.99
C THR A 125 -0.67 -11.14 4.95
N GLU A 126 -0.26 -9.91 5.26
CA GLU A 126 -0.39 -8.78 4.34
C GLU A 126 0.52 -8.91 3.12
N LYS A 127 1.76 -9.41 3.31
CA LYS A 127 2.70 -9.65 2.21
C LYS A 127 2.14 -10.67 1.22
N LEU A 128 1.58 -11.78 1.72
CA LEU A 128 1.05 -12.84 0.87
C LEU A 128 -0.10 -12.34 -0.02
N ILE A 129 -1.08 -11.67 0.58
CA ILE A 129 -2.26 -11.16 -0.13
C ILE A 129 -1.82 -10.07 -1.12
N PHE A 130 -0.86 -9.23 -0.72
CA PHE A 130 -0.31 -8.18 -1.59
C PHE A 130 0.42 -8.73 -2.81
N GLU A 131 1.28 -9.72 -2.62
CA GLU A 131 1.97 -10.39 -3.72
C GLU A 131 0.99 -11.08 -4.68
N ARG A 132 -0.06 -11.74 -4.14
CA ARG A 132 -1.15 -12.31 -4.95
C ARG A 132 -1.87 -11.24 -5.77
N SER A 133 -2.14 -10.08 -5.16
CA SER A 133 -2.86 -8.96 -5.79
C SER A 133 -2.10 -8.28 -6.92
N ARG A 134 -0.77 -8.41 -6.96
CA ARG A 134 0.09 -7.84 -8.00
C ARG A 134 0.45 -8.86 -9.09
N GLU A 135 -0.02 -10.10 -8.97
CA GLU A 135 0.24 -11.20 -9.91
C GLU A 135 1.74 -11.43 -10.19
N LYS A 136 2.61 -11.01 -9.27
CA LYS A 136 4.07 -11.12 -9.44
C LYS A 136 4.60 -12.53 -9.20
N LYS A 137 3.94 -13.27 -8.32
CA LYS A 137 4.38 -14.58 -7.83
C LYS A 137 3.34 -15.63 -8.19
N THR A 138 3.64 -16.38 -9.25
CA THR A 138 2.75 -17.41 -9.80
C THR A 138 2.59 -18.64 -8.90
N PHE A 139 3.40 -18.76 -7.84
CA PHE A 139 3.33 -19.86 -6.88
C PHE A 139 2.33 -19.61 -5.72
N ILE A 140 1.71 -18.42 -5.67
CA ILE A 140 0.59 -18.14 -4.75
C ILE A 140 -0.69 -18.38 -5.53
N LEU A 141 -1.31 -19.52 -5.27
CA LEU A 141 -2.49 -20.01 -5.98
C LEU A 141 -3.74 -19.84 -5.14
N GLU A 142 -4.89 -19.89 -5.81
CA GLU A 142 -6.20 -19.62 -5.22
C GLU A 142 -6.25 -18.19 -4.64
N LEU A 143 -7.06 -17.92 -3.61
CA LEU A 143 -7.26 -16.58 -3.05
C LEU A 143 -7.73 -15.55 -4.09
N ASP A 144 -8.63 -15.96 -4.99
CA ASP A 144 -9.10 -15.10 -6.11
C ASP A 144 -9.96 -13.92 -5.64
N ASP A 145 -10.53 -14.02 -4.46
CA ASP A 145 -11.27 -12.97 -3.75
C ASP A 145 -10.34 -12.06 -2.91
N PHE A 146 -9.03 -11.98 -3.21
CA PHE A 146 -8.07 -11.16 -2.44
C PHE A 146 -8.48 -9.69 -2.27
N LEU A 147 -9.27 -9.12 -3.19
CA LEU A 147 -9.76 -7.73 -3.10
C LEU A 147 -10.54 -7.49 -1.82
N ASP A 148 -11.24 -8.51 -1.34
CA ASP A 148 -12.02 -8.44 -0.11
C ASP A 148 -11.15 -8.25 1.14
N PHE A 149 -9.85 -8.55 1.06
CA PHE A 149 -8.90 -8.39 2.16
C PHE A 149 -8.21 -7.00 2.17
N PHE A 150 -8.47 -6.16 1.16
CA PHE A 150 -7.89 -4.82 1.02
C PHE A 150 -8.89 -3.68 1.28
N THR A 151 -9.85 -3.90 2.18
CA THR A 151 -10.78 -2.85 2.62
C THR A 151 -10.39 -2.36 4.00
N TYR A 152 -10.18 -1.05 4.15
CA TYR A 152 -9.66 -0.43 5.36
C TYR A 152 -10.47 0.80 5.76
N ASN A 153 -10.76 0.94 7.05
CA ASN A 153 -11.22 2.20 7.62
C ASN A 153 -10.01 3.15 7.71
N LEU A 154 -10.03 4.26 6.97
CA LEU A 154 -8.92 5.19 6.90
C LEU A 154 -8.99 6.23 8.01
N HIS A 155 -7.99 6.23 8.88
CA HIS A 155 -7.92 7.09 10.05
C HIS A 155 -7.12 8.37 9.79
N TYR A 156 -6.06 8.27 8.97
CA TYR A 156 -5.14 9.39 8.78
C TYR A 156 -4.41 9.35 7.44
N VAL A 157 -4.19 10.54 6.88
CA VAL A 157 -3.29 10.79 5.74
C VAL A 157 -2.25 11.81 6.19
N GLY A 158 -0.97 11.56 5.94
CA GLY A 158 0.06 12.53 6.27
C GLY A 158 1.31 12.40 5.44
N ILE A 159 2.12 13.46 5.46
CA ILE A 159 3.43 13.48 4.80
C ILE A 159 4.58 13.54 5.78
N SER A 160 5.79 13.31 5.29
CA SER A 160 7.03 13.62 5.99
C SER A 160 7.84 14.66 5.22
N LYS A 161 7.95 15.87 5.79
CA LYS A 161 8.56 17.05 5.13
C LYS A 161 10.09 17.06 5.15
N ASN A 162 10.68 16.64 6.28
CA ASN A 162 12.12 16.76 6.55
C ASN A 162 12.82 15.40 6.77
N GLN A 163 12.04 14.34 6.93
CA GLN A 163 12.47 12.99 7.26
C GLN A 163 11.79 12.02 6.32
N THR A 164 12.21 10.76 6.27
CA THR A 164 11.45 9.75 5.52
C THR A 164 10.20 9.33 6.29
N SER A 165 9.20 8.73 5.62
CA SER A 165 8.06 8.16 6.35
C SER A 165 8.49 7.06 7.33
N PHE A 166 9.58 6.35 7.04
CA PHE A 166 10.17 5.34 7.94
C PHE A 166 10.54 5.95 9.30
N GLU A 167 11.36 7.01 9.29
CA GLU A 167 11.77 7.71 10.52
C GLU A 167 10.57 8.27 11.28
N ARG A 168 9.62 8.88 10.56
CA ARG A 168 8.47 9.59 11.13
C ARG A 168 7.37 8.67 11.66
N LEU A 169 7.16 7.52 11.04
CA LEU A 169 6.11 6.59 11.47
C LEU A 169 6.64 5.47 12.34
N ILE A 170 7.80 4.90 12.03
CA ILE A 170 8.27 3.66 12.66
C ILE A 170 9.27 3.97 13.78
N VAL A 171 10.34 4.72 13.50
CA VAL A 171 11.43 4.96 14.47
C VAL A 171 11.01 5.94 15.58
N LYS A 172 10.34 7.03 15.23
CA LYS A 172 9.84 8.04 16.18
C LYS A 172 8.34 8.22 15.97
N PRO A 173 7.50 7.34 16.55
CA PRO A 173 6.07 7.33 16.32
C PRO A 173 5.46 8.72 16.56
N HIS A 174 4.90 9.30 15.50
CA HIS A 174 4.20 10.58 15.57
C HIS A 174 3.03 10.54 16.59
N ASP A 175 2.72 11.68 17.22
CA ASP A 175 1.59 11.83 18.16
C ASP A 175 0.29 11.23 17.62
N THR A 176 0.00 11.45 16.33
CA THR A 176 -1.20 10.88 15.69
C THR A 176 -1.25 9.36 15.70
N ARG A 177 -0.13 8.66 15.43
CA ARG A 177 -0.08 7.19 15.47
C ARG A 177 -0.39 6.69 16.89
N LEU A 178 0.20 7.33 17.90
CA LEU A 178 -0.05 6.99 19.31
C LEU A 178 -1.51 7.27 19.70
N ARG A 179 -2.09 8.38 19.23
CA ARG A 179 -3.51 8.70 19.47
C ARG A 179 -4.44 7.67 18.85
N ILE A 180 -4.18 7.21 17.62
CA ILE A 180 -4.96 6.14 16.97
C ILE A 180 -4.86 4.86 17.81
N LEU A 181 -3.65 4.42 18.14
CA LEU A 181 -3.44 3.21 18.95
C LEU A 181 -4.08 3.26 20.34
N THR A 182 -4.25 4.47 20.91
CA THR A 182 -4.84 4.68 22.23
C THR A 182 -6.37 4.74 22.21
N ASN A 183 -6.95 5.29 21.14
CA ASN A 183 -8.39 5.62 21.10
C ASN A 183 -9.22 4.66 20.24
N GLU A 184 -8.61 3.96 19.28
CA GLU A 184 -9.32 2.95 18.50
C GLU A 184 -9.55 1.66 19.29
N HIS A 185 -10.55 0.89 18.85
CA HIS A 185 -10.90 -0.39 19.43
C HIS A 185 -10.66 -1.53 18.43
N PRO A 186 -10.33 -2.75 18.89
CA PRO A 186 -10.27 -3.91 18.01
C PRO A 186 -11.62 -4.16 17.32
N LEU A 187 -11.58 -4.42 16.03
CA LEU A 187 -12.71 -4.81 15.19
C LEU A 187 -13.05 -6.29 15.40
N ASN A 188 -12.06 -7.13 15.71
CA ASN A 188 -12.24 -8.53 16.04
C ASN A 188 -12.15 -8.79 17.55
N PHE A 189 -12.99 -9.71 18.02
CA PHE A 189 -12.89 -10.20 19.39
C PHE A 189 -11.57 -10.95 19.59
N GLY A 190 -10.81 -10.58 20.63
CA GLY A 190 -9.53 -11.20 20.98
C GLY A 190 -8.31 -10.62 20.24
N SER A 191 -8.52 -9.79 19.22
CA SER A 191 -7.42 -9.10 18.53
C SER A 191 -6.93 -7.89 19.33
N ARG A 192 -5.67 -7.49 19.11
CA ARG A 192 -5.12 -6.25 19.64
C ARG A 192 -5.23 -5.17 18.57
N VAL A 193 -5.46 -3.92 18.98
CA VAL A 193 -5.48 -2.76 18.07
C VAL A 193 -4.20 -2.71 17.20
N THR A 194 -3.05 -3.05 17.77
CA THR A 194 -1.77 -3.07 17.05
C THR A 194 -1.70 -4.09 15.89
N ASP A 195 -2.52 -5.13 15.90
CA ASP A 195 -2.54 -6.13 14.82
C ASP A 195 -3.51 -5.72 13.69
N GLU A 196 -4.35 -4.72 13.95
CA GLU A 196 -5.40 -4.23 13.05
C GLU A 196 -5.10 -2.86 12.43
N ILE A 197 -4.28 -2.04 13.09
CA ILE A 197 -3.80 -0.77 12.52
C ILE A 197 -2.76 -1.08 11.45
N ILE A 198 -3.05 -0.68 10.21
CA ILE A 198 -2.21 -0.92 9.04
C ILE A 198 -1.60 0.40 8.55
N LEU A 199 -0.29 0.34 8.27
CA LEU A 199 0.53 1.43 7.79
C LEU A 199 0.78 1.26 6.30
N PHE A 200 0.59 2.34 5.55
CA PHE A 200 0.78 2.40 4.11
C PHE A 200 1.84 3.45 3.77
N PHE A 201 2.75 3.11 2.87
CA PHE A 201 3.88 3.95 2.52
C PHE A 201 3.91 4.17 1.00
N PHE A 202 3.64 5.40 0.57
CA PHE A 202 3.46 5.72 -0.84
C PHE A 202 4.62 6.56 -1.39
N ARG A 203 5.03 6.22 -2.61
CA ARG A 203 5.72 7.14 -3.51
C ARG A 203 4.73 7.68 -4.54
N VAL A 204 5.02 8.86 -5.07
CA VAL A 204 4.23 9.45 -6.14
C VAL A 204 4.97 9.26 -7.46
N LYS A 205 4.35 8.57 -8.41
CA LYS A 205 4.76 8.52 -9.81
C LYS A 205 4.01 9.61 -10.56
N SER A 206 4.73 10.41 -11.33
CA SER A 206 4.15 11.58 -12.00
C SER A 206 4.40 11.55 -13.50
N GLN A 207 3.39 11.95 -14.26
CA GLN A 207 3.49 12.21 -15.69
C GLN A 207 2.97 13.61 -15.97
N GLU A 208 3.59 14.30 -16.91
CA GLU A 208 3.17 15.63 -17.33
C GLU A 208 2.80 15.64 -18.81
N ILE A 209 1.68 16.27 -19.13
CA ILE A 209 1.15 16.44 -20.48
C ILE A 209 1.12 17.94 -20.77
N LYS A 210 1.73 18.33 -21.88
CA LYS A 210 1.78 19.72 -22.34
C LYS A 210 1.19 19.84 -23.73
N GLN A 211 0.36 20.85 -23.90
CA GLN A 211 -0.18 21.25 -25.19
C GLN A 211 0.31 22.66 -25.51
N TYR A 212 1.05 22.76 -26.62
CA TYR A 212 1.54 23.99 -27.21
C TYR A 212 0.65 24.33 -28.41
N LEU A 213 0.10 25.55 -28.44
CA LEU A 213 -0.85 26.01 -29.43
C LEU A 213 -0.29 27.14 -30.31
N SER A 214 0.79 27.78 -29.90
CA SER A 214 1.41 28.90 -30.60
C SER A 214 2.93 28.81 -30.65
N GLU A 215 3.57 29.61 -31.50
CA GLU A 215 5.04 29.68 -31.57
C GLU A 215 5.66 30.30 -30.31
N GLU A 216 4.91 31.11 -29.55
CA GLU A 216 5.39 31.72 -28.30
C GLU A 216 5.61 30.66 -27.21
N ASP A 217 4.86 29.55 -27.29
CA ASP A 217 4.94 28.43 -26.36
C ASP A 217 6.24 27.62 -26.50
N TRP A 218 6.99 27.77 -27.61
CA TRP A 218 8.28 27.09 -27.80
C TRP A 218 9.32 27.50 -26.76
N ASN A 219 9.16 28.66 -26.12
CA ASN A 219 10.04 29.10 -25.04
C ASN A 219 9.88 28.23 -23.77
N GLU A 220 8.78 27.50 -23.64
CA GLU A 220 8.50 26.62 -22.49
C GLU A 220 8.90 25.16 -22.75
N LEU A 221 9.50 24.88 -23.91
CA LEU A 221 9.93 23.54 -24.28
C LEU A 221 11.04 23.07 -23.33
N GLY A 222 10.80 21.96 -22.63
CA GLY A 222 11.74 21.37 -21.67
C GLY A 222 11.53 21.81 -20.21
N GLU A 223 10.80 22.89 -19.94
CA GLU A 223 10.53 23.33 -18.54
C GLU A 223 9.53 22.43 -17.84
N ASN A 224 9.93 21.49 -16.98
CA ASN A 224 9.00 20.63 -16.25
C ASN A 224 8.88 21.04 -14.76
N GLU A 225 7.74 20.74 -14.13
CA GLU A 225 7.42 21.03 -12.72
C GLU A 225 7.38 19.70 -11.93
N LEU A 226 7.79 18.61 -12.60
CA LEU A 226 7.99 17.31 -11.97
C LEU A 226 9.26 17.28 -11.11
N GLU A 227 10.13 18.28 -11.27
CA GLU A 227 11.39 18.45 -10.55
C GLU A 227 11.25 18.87 -9.08
N ASP A 228 10.04 19.23 -8.60
CA ASP A 228 9.77 19.47 -7.18
C ASP A 228 8.86 18.40 -6.54
N PRO A 229 9.39 17.20 -6.21
CA PRO A 229 8.63 16.16 -5.53
C PRO A 229 8.01 16.61 -4.22
N LYS A 230 8.63 17.56 -3.49
CA LYS A 230 8.13 17.99 -2.18
C LYS A 230 6.82 18.74 -2.32
N ARG A 231 6.71 19.63 -3.31
CA ARG A 231 5.44 20.33 -3.61
C ARG A 231 4.37 19.36 -4.07
N ILE A 232 4.70 18.39 -4.93
CA ILE A 232 3.75 17.37 -5.40
C ILE A 232 3.22 16.54 -4.22
N ILE A 233 4.09 16.11 -3.31
CA ILE A 233 3.69 15.33 -2.12
C ILE A 233 2.82 16.17 -1.17
N ALA A 234 3.20 17.44 -0.96
CA ALA A 234 2.44 18.35 -0.11
C ALA A 234 1.06 18.69 -0.71
N ASP A 235 0.95 18.75 -2.03
CA ASP A 235 -0.31 18.97 -2.73
C ASP A 235 -1.19 17.71 -2.68
N ALA A 236 -0.61 16.52 -2.86
CA ALA A 236 -1.27 15.24 -2.69
C ALA A 236 -1.91 15.08 -1.30
N GLU A 237 -1.19 15.41 -0.23
CA GLU A 237 -1.73 15.40 1.15
C GLU A 237 -3.01 16.23 1.24
N LYS A 238 -2.99 17.45 0.71
CA LYS A 238 -4.13 18.38 0.78
C LYS A 238 -5.30 17.88 -0.06
N ALA A 239 -5.04 17.36 -1.26
CA ALA A 239 -6.05 16.77 -2.11
C ALA A 239 -6.78 15.62 -1.38
N PHE A 240 -6.03 14.65 -0.86
CA PHE A 240 -6.63 13.51 -0.16
C PHE A 240 -7.33 13.91 1.15
N VAL A 241 -6.74 14.79 1.96
CA VAL A 241 -7.33 15.20 3.24
C VAL A 241 -8.60 16.04 3.03
N SER A 242 -8.63 16.93 2.03
CA SER A 242 -9.80 17.76 1.74
C SER A 242 -10.99 16.96 1.21
N VAL A 243 -10.73 15.89 0.45
CA VAL A 243 -11.77 15.03 -0.12
C VAL A 243 -12.20 13.93 0.86
N ILE A 244 -11.26 13.25 1.51
CA ILE A 244 -11.56 12.05 2.30
C ILE A 244 -12.01 12.39 3.73
N ASN A 245 -11.58 13.53 4.28
CA ASN A 245 -12.05 14.04 5.57
C ASN A 245 -11.90 13.03 6.75
N THR A 246 -10.77 12.33 6.82
CA THR A 246 -10.44 11.35 7.88
C THR A 246 -10.52 11.90 9.32
N SER A 247 -10.85 11.05 10.30
CA SER A 247 -11.12 11.45 11.69
C SER A 247 -9.90 12.06 12.43
N TYR A 248 -8.67 11.61 12.14
CA TYR A 248 -7.47 12.06 12.88
C TYR A 248 -6.71 13.23 12.22
N ASN A 249 -7.05 13.62 10.99
CA ASN A 249 -6.49 14.83 10.37
C ASN A 249 -7.10 16.09 11.02
N ARG A 250 -6.33 16.76 11.89
CA ARG A 250 -6.78 18.01 12.55
C ARG A 250 -6.94 19.18 11.58
N VAL A 251 -6.07 19.26 10.57
CA VAL A 251 -6.17 20.24 9.48
C VAL A 251 -6.89 19.57 8.32
N LYS A 252 -7.97 20.19 7.82
CA LYS A 252 -8.85 19.64 6.78
C LYS A 252 -8.67 20.27 5.40
N PHE A 253 -7.91 21.36 5.31
CA PHE A 253 -7.65 22.10 4.08
C PHE A 253 -8.91 22.55 3.30
N ASN A 254 -9.92 23.08 4.01
CA ASN A 254 -11.19 23.53 3.41
C ASN A 254 -11.05 24.60 2.29
N GLY A 255 -9.89 25.26 2.18
CA GLY A 255 -9.60 26.25 1.13
C GLY A 255 -8.76 25.71 -0.04
N TYR A 256 -8.46 24.41 -0.06
CA TYR A 256 -7.80 23.75 -1.19
C TYR A 256 -8.67 23.89 -2.46
N PRO A 257 -8.12 24.21 -3.65
CA PRO A 257 -6.74 23.98 -4.09
C PRO A 257 -5.74 25.11 -3.82
N VAL A 258 -6.17 26.25 -3.24
CA VAL A 258 -5.27 27.36 -2.92
C VAL A 258 -4.34 26.97 -1.76
N SER A 259 -3.03 26.99 -2.00
CA SER A 259 -2.04 26.62 -0.99
C SER A 259 -0.67 27.30 -1.22
N MET A 260 0.14 27.43 -0.16
CA MET A 260 1.47 28.06 -0.27
C MET A 260 2.61 27.08 -0.55
N ASP A 261 2.46 25.81 -0.13
CA ASP A 261 3.49 24.78 -0.22
C ASP A 261 3.11 23.63 -1.18
N GLY A 262 1.97 23.73 -1.87
CA GLY A 262 1.55 22.80 -2.93
C GLY A 262 1.82 23.34 -4.35
N LEU A 263 1.07 22.86 -5.33
CA LEU A 263 1.24 23.21 -6.75
C LEU A 263 0.44 24.45 -7.17
N SER A 264 -0.35 25.03 -6.25
CA SER A 264 -1.02 26.31 -6.47
C SER A 264 0.01 27.40 -6.84
N GLY A 265 -0.31 28.19 -7.87
CA GLY A 265 0.58 29.23 -8.41
C GLY A 265 1.75 28.70 -9.25
N SER A 266 1.82 27.40 -9.54
CA SER A 266 2.71 26.85 -10.57
C SER A 266 2.16 27.09 -11.99
N LYS A 267 2.92 26.69 -13.01
CA LYS A 267 2.45 26.68 -14.41
C LYS A 267 1.47 25.55 -14.73
N VAL A 268 1.19 24.65 -13.78
CA VAL A 268 0.25 23.53 -13.99
C VAL A 268 -1.17 24.07 -13.91
N ASN A 269 -2.00 23.78 -14.93
CA ASN A 269 -3.41 24.15 -14.94
C ASN A 269 -4.26 23.13 -14.20
N ARG A 270 -4.01 21.85 -14.47
CA ARG A 270 -4.83 20.74 -13.99
C ARG A 270 -3.95 19.63 -13.46
N LEU A 271 -4.43 18.93 -12.45
CA LEU A 271 -3.78 17.70 -12.02
C LEU A 271 -4.78 16.64 -11.57
N SER A 272 -4.31 15.40 -11.51
CA SER A 272 -5.04 14.32 -10.89
C SER A 272 -4.18 13.49 -9.94
N TYR A 273 -4.81 12.99 -8.88
CA TYR A 273 -4.24 12.00 -7.97
C TYR A 273 -5.09 10.74 -7.96
N ALA A 274 -4.47 9.59 -8.19
CA ALA A 274 -5.08 8.27 -8.06
C ALA A 274 -4.16 7.35 -7.22
N ILE A 275 -4.73 6.33 -6.59
CA ILE A 275 -3.94 5.28 -5.92
C ILE A 275 -3.83 4.10 -6.87
N ASP A 276 -2.60 3.72 -7.24
CA ASP A 276 -2.32 2.61 -8.15
C ASP A 276 -2.14 1.29 -7.39
N GLU A 277 -3.12 0.97 -6.54
CA GLU A 277 -3.15 -0.26 -5.75
C GLU A 277 -4.57 -0.79 -5.64
N ASN A 278 -4.70 -2.11 -5.47
CA ASN A 278 -5.96 -2.79 -5.23
C ASN A 278 -6.43 -2.56 -3.78
N ILE A 279 -6.77 -1.32 -3.43
CA ILE A 279 -7.10 -0.91 -2.06
C ILE A 279 -8.40 -0.10 -2.04
N THR A 280 -9.28 -0.42 -1.09
CA THR A 280 -10.45 0.39 -0.76
C THR A 280 -10.26 1.06 0.60
N PHE A 281 -10.35 2.38 0.63
CA PHE A 281 -10.31 3.18 1.86
C PHE A 281 -11.71 3.72 2.19
N ILE A 282 -12.20 3.46 3.40
CA ILE A 282 -13.51 3.88 3.86
C ILE A 282 -13.36 4.93 4.95
N THR A 283 -14.18 5.96 4.90
CA THR A 283 -14.42 6.93 5.98
C THR A 283 -15.90 7.16 6.16
N ASP A 284 -16.28 7.92 7.19
CA ASP A 284 -17.67 8.34 7.40
C ASP A 284 -18.24 9.16 6.23
N SER A 285 -17.37 9.82 5.45
CA SER A 285 -17.77 10.74 4.37
C SER A 285 -17.73 10.09 2.98
N VAL A 286 -16.78 9.17 2.75
CA VAL A 286 -16.53 8.61 1.41
C VAL A 286 -15.83 7.25 1.47
N SER A 287 -16.09 6.40 0.48
CA SER A 287 -15.30 5.19 0.18
C SER A 287 -14.51 5.42 -1.10
N LEU A 288 -13.17 5.37 -1.05
CA LEU A 288 -12.28 5.48 -2.20
C LEU A 288 -11.91 4.07 -2.69
N VAL A 289 -12.45 3.65 -3.83
CA VAL A 289 -12.18 2.34 -4.44
C VAL A 289 -11.07 2.49 -5.47
N ASN A 290 -9.98 1.75 -5.29
CA ASN A 290 -8.82 1.82 -6.18
C ASN A 290 -8.50 0.45 -6.75
N LYS A 291 -7.93 0.46 -7.96
CA LYS A 291 -7.42 -0.74 -8.61
C LYS A 291 -6.03 -0.49 -9.14
N ARG A 292 -5.18 -1.49 -9.00
CA ARG A 292 -3.86 -1.48 -9.62
C ARG A 292 -4.02 -1.68 -11.12
N ASN A 293 -3.32 -0.85 -11.89
CA ASN A 293 -3.35 -0.94 -13.33
C ASN A 293 -2.02 -1.44 -13.87
N SER A 294 -2.04 -2.29 -14.90
CA SER A 294 -0.83 -2.54 -15.67
C SER A 294 -0.57 -1.28 -16.50
N LEU A 295 0.47 -0.53 -16.10
CA LEU A 295 0.98 0.72 -16.70
C LEU A 295 0.24 1.17 -17.99
N PHE A 296 -0.57 2.23 -17.87
CA PHE A 296 -1.22 2.98 -18.95
C PHE A 296 -2.39 2.34 -19.70
N GLN A 297 -2.96 1.22 -19.24
CA GLN A 297 -4.27 0.79 -19.73
C GLN A 297 -5.38 1.51 -18.95
N MET A 298 -5.93 2.62 -19.45
CA MET A 298 -7.08 3.29 -18.81
C MET A 298 -8.37 2.45 -18.93
N GLU A 299 -8.43 1.26 -18.33
CA GLU A 299 -9.70 0.72 -17.89
C GLU A 299 -10.07 1.46 -16.60
N ALA A 300 -11.11 2.30 -16.70
CA ALA A 300 -11.51 3.32 -15.75
C ALA A 300 -12.14 2.74 -14.48
N TYR A 301 -11.39 1.96 -13.70
CA TYR A 301 -11.91 1.27 -12.51
C TYR A 301 -11.34 1.76 -11.18
N SER A 302 -10.59 2.87 -11.15
CA SER A 302 -10.12 3.49 -9.92
C SER A 302 -10.71 4.89 -9.75
N ASP A 303 -11.15 5.19 -8.53
CA ASP A 303 -11.47 6.54 -8.13
C ASP A 303 -10.21 7.43 -8.24
N PHE A 304 -10.42 8.71 -8.56
CA PHE A 304 -9.33 9.69 -8.60
C PHE A 304 -9.82 11.09 -8.24
N ILE A 305 -8.92 11.92 -7.74
CA ILE A 305 -9.17 13.32 -7.41
C ILE A 305 -8.65 14.17 -8.56
N SER A 306 -9.48 15.05 -9.13
CA SER A 306 -9.05 16.06 -10.11
C SER A 306 -9.03 17.43 -9.47
N ILE A 307 -8.02 18.23 -9.82
CA ILE A 307 -7.91 19.63 -9.45
C ILE A 307 -7.79 20.47 -10.73
N ASP A 308 -8.54 21.56 -10.78
CA ASP A 308 -8.39 22.61 -11.78
C ASP A 308 -8.07 23.92 -11.06
N PHE A 309 -6.85 24.43 -11.30
CA PHE A 309 -6.38 25.67 -10.67
C PHE A 309 -6.95 26.92 -11.34
N ASP A 310 -7.46 26.83 -12.57
CA ASP A 310 -8.02 27.99 -13.28
C ASP A 310 -9.36 28.40 -12.66
N ASP A 311 -10.16 27.42 -12.20
CA ASP A 311 -11.46 27.66 -11.53
C ASP A 311 -11.46 27.33 -10.02
N ASN A 312 -10.31 26.93 -9.46
CA ASN A 312 -10.13 26.51 -8.08
C ASN A 312 -11.06 25.36 -7.64
N THR A 313 -11.32 24.38 -8.53
CA THR A 313 -12.16 23.24 -8.19
C THR A 313 -11.36 22.00 -7.82
N VAL A 314 -11.94 21.21 -6.90
CA VAL A 314 -11.44 19.90 -6.48
C VAL A 314 -12.62 18.94 -6.53
N LYS A 315 -12.47 17.84 -7.26
CA LYS A 315 -13.54 16.86 -7.46
C LYS A 315 -13.02 15.45 -7.31
N LEU A 316 -13.76 14.64 -6.56
CA LEU A 316 -13.58 13.20 -6.55
C LEU A 316 -14.42 12.59 -7.66
N HIS A 317 -13.77 11.87 -8.56
CA HIS A 317 -14.41 11.09 -9.60
C HIS A 317 -14.49 9.63 -9.15
N LYS A 318 -15.69 9.06 -9.29
CA LYS A 318 -15.92 7.64 -9.03
C LYS A 318 -15.76 6.87 -10.32
N ALA A 319 -14.99 5.79 -10.26
CA ALA A 319 -15.02 4.81 -11.34
C ALA A 319 -16.38 4.08 -11.33
N GLU A 320 -16.98 3.90 -12.51
CA GLU A 320 -18.25 3.19 -12.70
C GLU A 320 -18.05 1.68 -12.85
#